data_AF-A0A7Y5DAM5-F1
#
_entry.id   AF-A0A7Y5DAM5-F1
#
_cell.length_a   1.000
_cell.length_b   1.000
_cell.length_c   1.000
_cell.angle_alpha   90.00
_cell.angle_beta   90.00
_cell.angle_gamma   90.00
#
_symmetry.space_group_name_H-M   'P 1'
#
loop_
_entity.id
_entity.type
_entity.pdbx_description
1 polymer ?
#
loop_
_entity_poly.entity_id
_entity_poly.type
_entity_poly.pdbx_seq_one_letter_code
_entity_poly.pdbx_strand_id
1 'polypeptide(L)'
;MARKFIWKSPLLEKGDKLFRSDCSDMRNNAILDYEESHRFAVYNLGYFDAAELLVMSYIKEERAKDLLVYPIIYLYRHSIELKLKEFIWSLNYCLNQNTNFPTNHDLKNLWVEFIKLYSKKDSKNILKKSFTDAAIIIKQLSDGDSFSMAYRYPLDKKGNLSKKPTLLNVRNFALLMLKLKRFLDAISEKINNYKFTASESYADGIYA
;
A
#
# COMPACT_ATOMS: atom_id res chain seq x y z
N MET A 1 -1.06 -14.88 28.32
CA MET A 1 -0.07 -15.92 28.02
C MET A 1 1.19 -15.19 27.58
N ALA A 2 2.33 -15.42 28.22
CA ALA A 2 3.59 -14.82 27.79
C ALA A 2 3.84 -15.20 26.32
N ARG A 3 4.12 -14.22 25.45
CA ARG A 3 4.57 -14.52 24.08
C ARG A 3 5.78 -15.45 24.24
N LYS A 4 5.69 -16.69 23.74
CA LYS A 4 6.86 -17.56 23.61
C LYS A 4 7.76 -16.88 22.58
N PHE A 5 8.66 -16.03 23.07
CA PHE A 5 9.70 -15.46 22.23
C PHE A 5 10.54 -16.63 21.71
N ILE A 6 10.76 -16.65 20.40
CA ILE A 6 11.60 -17.66 19.73
C ILE A 6 13.04 -17.59 20.27
N TRP A 7 13.43 -16.46 20.86
CA TRP A 7 14.79 -16.16 21.30
C TRP A 7 14.85 -16.01 22.83
N LYS A 8 15.83 -16.68 23.48
CA LYS A 8 16.26 -16.30 24.83
C LYS A 8 16.80 -14.88 24.75
N SER A 9 16.36 -13.97 25.62
CA SER A 9 16.70 -12.54 25.57
C SER A 9 18.23 -12.31 25.61
N PRO A 10 18.89 -12.03 24.48
CA PRO A 10 20.32 -11.77 24.44
C PRO A 10 20.61 -10.31 24.83
N LEU A 11 21.84 -10.03 25.28
CA LEU A 11 22.30 -8.66 25.54
C LEU A 11 22.89 -8.04 24.26
N LEU A 12 22.85 -6.72 24.16
CA LEU A 12 23.49 -5.98 23.06
C LEU A 12 25.01 -6.01 23.19
N GLU A 13 25.70 -6.23 22.07
CA GLU A 13 27.15 -6.25 21.99
C GLU A 13 27.66 -5.21 20.99
N LYS A 14 28.89 -4.72 21.22
CA LYS A 14 29.52 -3.73 20.32
C LYS A 14 29.66 -4.21 18.87
N GLY A 15 29.71 -5.53 18.66
CA GLY A 15 29.85 -6.16 17.34
C GLY A 15 28.54 -6.38 16.57
N ASP A 16 27.38 -6.12 17.17
CA ASP A 16 26.08 -6.37 16.55
C ASP A 16 25.88 -5.54 15.29
N LYS A 17 25.33 -6.17 14.24
CA LYS A 17 25.04 -5.54 12.95
C LYS A 17 23.60 -5.84 12.51
N LEU A 18 22.80 -4.78 12.35
CA LEU A 18 21.40 -4.88 11.88
C LEU A 18 21.28 -5.15 10.37
N PHE A 19 22.09 -4.49 9.54
CA PHE A 19 22.04 -4.62 8.08
C PHE A 19 23.24 -5.43 7.59
N ARG A 20 23.05 -6.74 7.44
CA ARG A 20 24.06 -7.69 6.93
C ARG A 20 23.37 -8.83 6.19
N SER A 21 24.09 -9.51 5.32
CA SER A 21 23.72 -10.81 4.78
C SER A 21 24.62 -11.90 5.39
N ASP A 22 24.14 -13.15 5.36
CA ASP A 22 24.87 -14.29 5.88
C ASP A 22 24.96 -15.40 4.83
N CYS A 23 26.18 -15.76 4.40
CA CYS A 23 26.40 -16.86 3.47
C CYS A 23 26.13 -18.23 4.11
N SER A 24 26.22 -18.34 5.44
CA SER A 24 25.94 -19.59 6.16
C SER A 24 24.45 -19.80 6.43
N ASP A 25 23.65 -18.73 6.37
CA ASP A 25 22.20 -18.74 6.56
C ASP A 25 21.45 -18.05 5.41
N MET A 26 21.79 -18.43 4.17
CA MET A 26 21.22 -17.80 2.97
C MET A 26 19.69 -17.84 2.90
N ARG A 27 19.05 -18.85 3.52
CA ARG A 27 17.59 -19.00 3.51
C ARG A 27 16.86 -17.91 4.29
N ASN A 28 17.54 -17.23 5.21
CA ASN A 28 17.00 -16.10 5.97
C ASN A 28 17.48 -14.73 5.48
N ASN A 29 18.29 -14.67 4.41
CA ASN A 29 18.59 -13.41 3.74
C ASN A 29 17.38 -12.96 2.91
N ALA A 30 16.95 -11.71 3.09
CA ALA A 30 15.93 -11.08 2.25
C ALA A 30 16.59 -10.15 1.21
N ILE A 31 16.03 -10.12 0.00
CA ILE A 31 16.41 -9.13 -1.02
C ILE A 31 15.67 -7.83 -0.72
N LEU A 32 16.41 -6.72 -0.65
CA LEU A 32 15.84 -5.39 -0.38
C LEU A 32 15.98 -4.44 -1.58
N ASP A 33 16.97 -4.67 -2.44
CA ASP A 33 17.25 -3.82 -3.60
C ASP A 33 16.53 -4.37 -4.85
N TYR A 34 15.26 -3.99 -4.98
CA TYR A 34 14.49 -4.23 -6.20
C TYR A 34 14.61 -3.03 -7.14
N GLU A 35 14.58 -3.29 -8.45
CA GLU A 35 14.50 -2.27 -9.49
C GLU A 35 13.37 -1.27 -9.20
N GLU A 36 13.60 -0.01 -9.55
CA GLU A 36 12.70 1.10 -9.21
C GLU A 36 11.26 0.89 -9.74
N SER A 37 11.14 0.28 -10.92
CA SER A 37 9.87 -0.09 -11.55
C SER A 37 9.07 -1.15 -10.77
N HIS A 38 9.74 -2.00 -9.99
CA HIS A 38 9.13 -3.08 -9.19
C HIS A 38 8.98 -2.70 -7.71
N ARG A 39 9.70 -1.68 -7.24
CA ARG A 39 9.78 -1.30 -5.82
C ARG A 39 8.42 -0.99 -5.21
N PHE A 40 7.56 -0.25 -5.89
CA PHE A 40 6.22 0.07 -5.38
C PHE A 40 5.30 -1.15 -5.29
N ALA A 41 5.39 -2.07 -6.26
CA ALA A 41 4.59 -3.29 -6.27
C ALA A 41 4.96 -4.22 -5.11
N VAL A 42 6.27 -4.43 -4.87
CA VAL A 42 6.75 -5.27 -3.76
C VAL A 42 6.34 -4.69 -2.42
N TYR A 43 6.51 -3.37 -2.21
CA TYR A 43 6.10 -2.72 -0.97
C TYR A 43 4.58 -2.78 -0.79
N ASN A 44 3.80 -2.52 -1.84
CA ASN A 44 2.34 -2.60 -1.81
C ASN A 44 1.84 -3.98 -1.35
N LEU A 45 2.35 -5.05 -1.97
CA LEU A 45 1.98 -6.43 -1.66
C LEU A 45 2.40 -6.78 -0.24
N GLY A 46 3.66 -6.52 0.12
CA GLY A 46 4.18 -6.84 1.45
C GLY A 46 3.38 -6.19 2.58
N TYR A 47 2.99 -4.91 2.43
CA TYR A 47 2.17 -4.25 3.44
C TYR A 47 0.72 -4.74 3.48
N PHE A 48 0.11 -5.06 2.33
CA PHE A 48 -1.24 -5.60 2.30
C PHE A 48 -1.29 -6.99 2.96
N ASP A 49 -0.38 -7.88 2.57
CA ASP A 49 -0.29 -9.24 3.08
C ASP A 49 0.01 -9.23 4.58
N ALA A 50 0.91 -8.35 5.04
CA ALA A 50 1.16 -8.16 6.46
C ALA A 50 -0.10 -7.72 7.21
N ALA A 51 -0.89 -6.81 6.66
CA ALA A 51 -2.16 -6.39 7.26
C ALA A 51 -3.14 -7.58 7.36
N GLU A 52 -3.25 -8.42 6.33
CA GLU A 52 -4.09 -9.61 6.35
C GLU A 52 -3.64 -10.61 7.42
N LEU A 53 -2.34 -10.86 7.56
CA LEU A 53 -1.79 -11.72 8.62
C LEU A 53 -2.15 -11.18 10.01
N LEU A 54 -2.05 -9.86 10.23
CA LEU A 54 -2.45 -9.24 11.49
C LEU A 54 -3.96 -9.34 11.73
N VAL A 55 -4.79 -9.20 10.69
CA VAL A 55 -6.25 -9.40 10.80
C VAL A 55 -6.56 -10.85 11.17
N MET A 56 -5.87 -11.84 10.58
CA MET A 56 -6.04 -13.24 10.94
C MET A 56 -5.68 -13.48 12.41
N SER A 57 -4.59 -12.89 12.91
CA SER A 57 -4.22 -12.94 14.33
C SER A 57 -5.29 -12.29 15.20
N TYR A 58 -5.75 -11.09 14.83
CA TYR A 58 -6.80 -10.34 15.53
C TYR A 58 -8.09 -11.15 15.68
N ILE A 59 -8.48 -11.89 14.64
CA ILE A 59 -9.71 -12.69 14.65
C ILE A 59 -9.55 -13.95 15.50
N LYS A 60 -8.35 -14.56 15.53
CA LYS A 60 -8.08 -15.80 16.25
C LYS A 60 -7.79 -15.60 17.75
N GLU A 61 -7.22 -14.45 18.13
CA GLU A 61 -6.81 -14.19 19.51
C GLU A 61 -7.93 -13.56 20.36
N GLU A 62 -8.05 -14.01 21.63
CA GLU A 62 -9.04 -13.48 22.57
C GLU A 62 -8.52 -12.30 23.41
N ARG A 63 -7.21 -12.13 23.58
CA ARG A 63 -6.62 -11.14 24.51
C ARG A 63 -5.71 -10.14 23.78
N ALA A 64 -5.80 -8.86 24.16
CA ALA A 64 -4.92 -7.78 23.72
C ALA A 64 -4.84 -7.54 22.19
N LYS A 65 -5.83 -8.03 21.43
CA LYS A 65 -5.91 -7.86 19.97
C LYS A 65 -6.08 -6.40 19.54
N ASP A 66 -6.63 -5.54 20.39
CA ASP A 66 -6.88 -4.12 20.07
C ASP A 66 -5.59 -3.36 19.76
N LEU A 67 -4.45 -3.84 20.26
CA LEU A 67 -3.13 -3.31 19.92
C LEU A 67 -2.80 -3.48 18.43
N LEU A 68 -3.35 -4.50 17.77
CA LEU A 68 -3.14 -4.76 16.35
C LEU A 68 -3.97 -3.83 15.44
N VAL A 69 -5.01 -3.16 15.97
CA VAL A 69 -5.89 -2.30 15.17
C VAL A 69 -5.10 -1.16 14.52
N TYR A 70 -4.20 -0.54 15.27
CA TYR A 70 -3.36 0.56 14.79
C TYR A 70 -2.48 0.15 13.60
N PRO A 71 -1.62 -0.88 13.70
CA PRO A 71 -0.83 -1.33 12.57
C PRO A 71 -1.68 -1.88 11.43
N ILE A 72 -2.80 -2.59 11.68
CA ILE A 72 -3.70 -3.07 10.60
C ILE A 72 -4.19 -1.92 9.72
N ILE A 73 -4.71 -0.85 10.34
CA ILE A 73 -5.24 0.30 9.59
C ILE A 73 -4.11 1.01 8.83
N TYR A 74 -2.97 1.23 9.49
CA TYR A 74 -1.82 1.87 8.87
C TYR A 74 -1.31 1.08 7.65
N LEU A 75 -1.14 -0.24 7.78
CA LEU A 75 -0.62 -1.10 6.72
C LEU A 75 -1.54 -1.14 5.51
N TYR A 76 -2.86 -1.32 5.71
CA TYR A 76 -3.81 -1.24 4.60
C TYR A 76 -3.79 0.13 3.94
N ARG A 77 -3.84 1.22 4.72
CA ARG A 77 -3.76 2.59 4.18
C ARG A 77 -2.50 2.81 3.36
N HIS A 78 -1.35 2.38 3.87
CA HIS A 78 -0.07 2.58 3.21
C HIS A 78 0.05 1.74 1.93
N SER A 79 -0.45 0.50 1.94
CA SER A 79 -0.56 -0.31 0.72
C SER A 79 -1.39 0.41 -0.35
N ILE A 80 -2.58 0.91 -0.02
CA ILE A 80 -3.43 1.64 -0.99
C ILE A 80 -2.74 2.91 -1.52
N GLU A 81 -2.04 3.66 -0.68
CA GLU A 81 -1.24 4.82 -1.10
C GLU A 81 -0.18 4.43 -2.15
N LEU A 82 0.59 3.37 -1.87
CA LEU A 82 1.62 2.87 -2.79
C LEU A 82 1.01 2.40 -4.11
N LYS A 83 -0.16 1.76 -4.09
CA LYS A 83 -0.86 1.31 -5.31
C LYS A 83 -1.25 2.47 -6.20
N LEU A 84 -1.79 3.53 -5.61
CA LEU A 84 -2.19 4.73 -6.36
C LEU A 84 -0.97 5.44 -6.95
N LYS A 85 0.14 5.51 -6.21
CA LYS A 85 1.40 6.06 -6.72
C LYS A 85 1.96 5.25 -7.89
N GLU A 86 1.92 3.93 -7.80
CA GLU A 86 2.30 3.01 -8.88
C GLU A 86 1.44 3.24 -10.14
N PHE A 87 0.13 3.43 -9.98
CA PHE A 87 -0.79 3.71 -11.10
C PHE A 87 -0.50 5.05 -11.77
N ILE A 88 -0.31 6.11 -10.99
CA ILE A 88 0.03 7.44 -11.52
C ILE A 88 1.33 7.37 -12.32
N TRP A 89 2.37 6.77 -11.73
CA TRP A 89 3.65 6.57 -12.40
C TRP A 89 3.50 5.80 -13.71
N SER A 90 2.80 4.66 -13.67
CA SER A 90 2.59 3.80 -14.84
C SER A 90 1.80 4.49 -15.95
N LEU A 91 0.78 5.27 -15.60
CA LEU A 91 -0.02 6.01 -16.57
C LEU A 91 0.77 7.17 -17.17
N ASN A 92 1.59 7.88 -16.39
CA ASN A 92 2.49 8.90 -16.92
C ASN A 92 3.48 8.30 -17.92
N TYR A 93 4.05 7.13 -17.61
CA TYR A 93 4.88 6.37 -18.56
C TYR A 93 4.11 6.07 -19.85
N CYS A 94 2.91 5.50 -19.77
CA CYS A 94 2.08 5.19 -20.94
C CYS A 94 1.65 6.42 -21.76
N LEU A 95 1.72 7.62 -21.18
CA LEU A 95 1.33 8.88 -21.81
C LEU A 95 2.55 9.70 -22.26
N ASN A 96 3.76 9.14 -22.19
CA ASN A 96 5.02 9.84 -22.46
C ASN A 96 5.14 11.16 -21.66
N GLN A 97 4.73 11.13 -20.39
CA GLN A 97 4.81 12.25 -19.45
C GLN A 97 5.91 12.00 -18.41
N ASN A 98 6.20 13.00 -17.57
CA ASN A 98 7.19 12.85 -16.50
C ASN A 98 6.80 11.72 -15.54
N THR A 99 7.70 10.76 -15.35
CA THR A 99 7.55 9.56 -14.51
C THR A 99 8.11 9.74 -13.09
N ASN A 100 8.11 10.95 -12.56
CA ASN A 100 8.40 11.17 -11.14
C ASN A 100 7.30 10.55 -10.29
N PHE A 101 7.68 9.91 -9.18
CA PHE A 101 6.71 9.40 -8.23
C PHE A 101 5.99 10.54 -7.50
N PRO A 102 4.67 10.43 -7.27
CA PRO A 102 3.93 11.43 -6.50
C PRO A 102 4.48 11.53 -5.07
N THR A 103 4.79 12.75 -4.64
CA THR A 103 5.30 13.02 -3.28
C THR A 103 4.19 13.25 -2.26
N ASN A 104 2.96 13.53 -2.72
CA ASN A 104 1.79 13.68 -1.86
C ASN A 104 1.39 12.34 -1.20
N HIS A 105 0.86 12.39 0.02
CA HIS A 105 0.43 11.22 0.80
C HIS A 105 -1.09 11.17 1.06
N ASP A 106 -1.83 12.21 0.66
CA ASP A 106 -3.28 12.25 0.78
C ASP A 106 -3.93 11.37 -0.30
N LEU A 107 -4.73 10.39 0.12
CA LEU A 107 -5.33 9.41 -0.78
C LEU A 107 -6.38 10.02 -1.71
N LYS A 108 -7.08 11.09 -1.30
CA LYS A 108 -8.08 11.75 -2.16
C LYS A 108 -7.40 12.43 -3.33
N ASN A 109 -6.32 13.16 -3.06
CA ASN A 109 -5.52 13.81 -4.09
C ASN A 109 -4.90 12.78 -5.05
N LEU A 110 -4.33 11.70 -4.51
CA LEU A 110 -3.80 10.61 -5.34
C LEU A 110 -4.89 9.96 -6.20
N TRP A 111 -6.08 9.73 -5.65
CA TRP A 111 -7.20 9.19 -6.40
C TRP A 111 -7.65 10.12 -7.53
N VAL A 112 -7.80 11.42 -7.27
CA VAL A 112 -8.17 12.42 -8.29
C VAL A 112 -7.14 12.46 -9.42
N GLU A 113 -5.86 12.46 -9.09
CA GLU A 113 -4.78 12.44 -10.07
C GLU A 113 -4.80 11.15 -10.90
N PHE A 114 -4.97 10.00 -10.25
CA PHE A 114 -5.16 8.72 -10.93
C PHE A 114 -6.33 8.77 -11.92
N ILE A 115 -7.52 9.24 -11.51
CA ILE A 115 -8.69 9.32 -12.39
C ILE A 115 -8.44 10.25 -13.58
N LYS A 116 -7.80 11.41 -13.34
CA LYS A 116 -7.41 12.35 -14.40
C LYS A 116 -6.51 11.68 -15.44
N LEU A 117 -5.52 10.90 -15.02
CA LEU A 117 -4.62 10.20 -15.94
C LEU A 117 -5.30 9.01 -16.63
N TYR A 118 -6.03 8.20 -15.87
CA TYR A 118 -6.68 6.99 -16.38
C TYR A 118 -7.77 7.31 -17.40
N SER A 119 -8.52 8.41 -17.21
CA SER A 119 -9.55 8.86 -18.16
C SER A 119 -8.99 9.22 -19.54
N LYS A 120 -7.70 9.59 -19.65
CA LYS A 120 -7.02 9.79 -20.95
C LYS A 120 -6.81 8.48 -21.71
N LYS A 121 -6.76 7.34 -21.01
CA LYS A 121 -6.63 6.01 -21.62
C LYS A 121 -7.99 5.33 -21.82
N ASP A 122 -8.92 5.50 -20.87
CA ASP A 122 -10.21 4.79 -20.89
C ASP A 122 -11.30 5.60 -20.16
N SER A 123 -11.79 6.65 -20.82
CA SER A 123 -12.81 7.56 -20.29
C SER A 123 -14.17 6.91 -20.06
N LYS A 124 -14.49 5.80 -20.74
CA LYS A 124 -15.77 5.10 -20.55
C LYS A 124 -15.77 4.25 -19.29
N ASN A 125 -14.64 3.62 -18.97
CA ASN A 125 -14.54 2.71 -17.84
C ASN A 125 -14.61 3.43 -16.49
N ILE A 126 -14.12 4.67 -16.39
CA ILE A 126 -14.25 5.48 -15.17
C ILE A 126 -15.71 5.79 -14.79
N LEU A 127 -16.66 5.66 -15.73
CA LEU A 127 -18.09 5.90 -15.48
C LEU A 127 -18.77 4.69 -14.81
N LYS A 128 -18.09 3.55 -14.70
CA LYS A 128 -18.65 2.37 -14.04
C LYS A 128 -18.82 2.63 -12.55
N LYS A 129 -19.92 2.13 -11.99
CA LYS A 129 -20.26 2.21 -10.56
C LYS A 129 -19.10 1.79 -9.64
N SER A 130 -18.29 0.82 -10.05
CA SER A 130 -17.14 0.35 -9.28
C SER A 130 -16.12 1.45 -8.97
N PHE A 131 -15.91 2.42 -9.86
CA PHE A 131 -15.05 3.57 -9.60
C PHE A 131 -15.64 4.49 -8.54
N THR A 132 -16.95 4.77 -8.62
CA THR A 132 -17.66 5.57 -7.60
C THR A 132 -17.61 4.88 -6.24
N ASP A 133 -17.84 3.57 -6.19
CA ASP A 133 -17.79 2.79 -4.95
C ASP A 133 -16.37 2.80 -4.35
N ALA A 134 -15.33 2.61 -5.19
CA ALA A 134 -13.94 2.68 -4.76
C ALA A 134 -13.58 4.07 -4.22
N ALA A 135 -14.03 5.14 -4.88
CA ALA A 135 -13.81 6.51 -4.45
C ALA A 135 -14.40 6.78 -3.06
N ILE A 136 -15.59 6.24 -2.77
CA ILE A 136 -16.24 6.36 -1.45
C ILE A 136 -15.40 5.67 -0.37
N ILE A 137 -14.89 4.46 -0.62
CA ILE A 137 -14.06 3.73 0.36
C ILE A 137 -12.72 4.45 0.57
N ILE A 138 -12.07 4.90 -0.50
CA ILE A 138 -10.81 5.67 -0.41
C ILE A 138 -11.02 6.96 0.38
N LYS A 139 -12.13 7.66 0.15
CA LYS A 139 -12.48 8.87 0.91
C LYS A 139 -12.65 8.56 2.39
N GLN A 140 -13.38 7.51 2.76
CA GLN A 140 -13.54 7.10 4.16
C GLN A 140 -12.20 6.79 4.82
N LEU A 141 -11.31 6.07 4.12
CA LEU A 141 -9.97 5.77 4.61
C LEU A 141 -9.12 7.03 4.81
N SER A 142 -9.16 7.95 3.84
CA SER A 142 -8.43 9.22 3.89
C SER A 142 -8.96 10.17 4.96
N ASP A 143 -10.26 10.22 5.19
CA ASP A 143 -10.85 11.09 6.21
C ASP A 143 -10.58 10.55 7.62
N GLY A 144 -10.45 9.22 7.78
CA GLY A 144 -10.03 8.59 9.04
C GLY A 144 -8.54 8.80 9.36
N ASP A 145 -7.70 8.98 8.35
CA ASP A 145 -6.28 9.31 8.51
C ASP A 145 -5.76 9.98 7.24
N SER A 146 -5.69 11.30 7.16
CA SER A 146 -5.32 11.96 5.90
C SER A 146 -3.82 11.90 5.61
N PHE A 147 -2.97 11.92 6.66
CA PHE A 147 -1.52 12.08 6.52
C PHE A 147 -0.69 10.88 6.98
N SER A 148 -1.34 9.74 7.22
CA SER A 148 -0.70 8.50 7.68
C SER A 148 -0.20 8.64 9.09
N MET A 149 -0.79 9.51 9.92
CA MET A 149 -0.24 9.83 11.23
C MET A 149 -1.11 9.31 12.36
N ALA A 150 -2.44 9.33 12.18
CA ALA A 150 -3.36 9.11 13.28
C ALA A 150 -3.17 7.72 13.91
N TYR A 151 -2.87 6.70 13.11
CA TYR A 151 -2.70 5.31 13.58
C TYR A 151 -1.24 4.90 13.82
N ARG A 152 -0.28 5.82 13.66
CA ARG A 152 1.13 5.62 14.05
C ARG A 152 1.49 6.36 15.32
N TYR A 153 0.88 7.52 15.54
CA TYR A 153 1.20 8.41 16.64
C TYR A 153 -0.06 8.75 17.44
N PRO A 154 0.01 8.73 18.79
CA PRO A 154 -1.12 9.14 19.62
C PRO A 154 -1.42 10.63 19.47
N LEU A 155 -0.40 11.44 19.17
CA LEU A 155 -0.47 12.89 19.01
C LEU A 155 -0.22 13.32 17.56
N ASP A 156 -0.86 14.41 17.15
CA ASP A 156 -0.57 15.10 15.90
C ASP A 156 0.73 15.93 16.00
N LYS A 157 1.13 16.57 14.89
CA LYS A 157 2.34 17.43 14.86
C LYS A 157 2.27 18.64 15.79
N LYS A 158 1.09 18.99 16.30
CA LYS A 158 0.85 20.09 17.24
C LYS A 158 0.75 19.60 18.68
N GLY A 159 0.92 18.29 18.93
CA GLY A 159 0.82 17.69 20.25
C GLY A 159 -0.61 17.38 20.71
N ASN A 160 -1.63 17.54 19.85
CA ASN A 160 -3.01 17.22 20.21
C ASN A 160 -3.31 15.73 19.98
N LEU A 161 -4.19 15.14 20.78
CA LEU A 161 -4.67 13.77 20.55
C LEU A 161 -5.25 13.63 19.14
N SER A 162 -4.73 12.66 18.39
CA SER A 162 -5.25 12.34 17.06
C SER A 162 -6.67 11.80 17.17
N LYS A 163 -7.64 12.49 16.56
CA LYS A 163 -9.06 12.09 16.52
C LYS A 163 -9.22 10.72 15.88
N LYS A 164 -9.94 9.82 16.55
CA LYS A 164 -10.21 8.46 16.10
C LYS A 164 -11.64 8.06 16.49
N PRO A 165 -12.29 7.15 15.76
CA PRO A 165 -13.53 6.55 16.24
C PRO A 165 -13.25 5.75 17.53
N THR A 166 -14.24 5.70 18.43
CA THR A 166 -14.15 4.93 19.68
C THR A 166 -14.04 3.44 19.43
N LEU A 167 -14.73 2.93 18.40
CA LEU A 167 -14.80 1.51 18.06
C LEU A 167 -14.64 1.31 16.55
N LEU A 168 -14.02 0.20 16.17
CA LEU A 168 -13.91 -0.24 14.78
C LEU A 168 -14.22 -1.74 14.68
N ASN A 169 -15.11 -2.11 13.75
CA ASN A 169 -15.28 -3.50 13.39
C ASN A 169 -14.17 -3.92 12.40
N VAL A 170 -13.11 -4.54 12.93
CA VAL A 170 -11.92 -4.96 12.14
C VAL A 170 -12.28 -5.94 11.03
N ARG A 171 -13.23 -6.86 11.25
CA ARG A 171 -13.65 -7.82 10.22
C ARG A 171 -14.30 -7.10 9.03
N ASN A 172 -15.20 -6.15 9.31
CA ASN A 172 -15.81 -5.34 8.26
C ASN A 172 -14.78 -4.46 7.55
N PHE A 173 -13.88 -3.82 8.30
CA PHE A 173 -12.81 -3.01 7.75
C PHE A 173 -11.94 -3.81 6.77
N ALA A 174 -11.45 -4.97 7.20
CA ALA A 174 -10.63 -5.86 6.37
C ALA A 174 -11.39 -6.35 5.12
N LEU A 175 -12.67 -6.69 5.25
CA LEU A 175 -13.50 -7.08 4.10
C LEU A 175 -13.61 -5.96 3.06
N LEU A 176 -13.77 -4.70 3.50
CA LEU A 176 -13.80 -3.56 2.59
C LEU A 176 -12.45 -3.30 1.94
N MET A 177 -11.34 -3.47 2.66
CA MET A 177 -9.99 -3.38 2.09
C MET A 177 -9.74 -4.46 1.04
N LEU A 178 -10.18 -5.70 1.27
CA LEU A 178 -10.09 -6.77 0.28
C LEU A 178 -10.92 -6.49 -0.97
N LYS A 179 -12.15 -5.97 -0.82
CA LYS A 179 -12.98 -5.55 -1.96
C LYS A 179 -12.30 -4.43 -2.77
N LEU A 180 -11.72 -3.45 -2.08
CA LEU A 180 -10.98 -2.37 -2.74
C LEU A 180 -9.74 -2.91 -3.47
N LYS A 181 -8.96 -3.81 -2.85
CA LYS A 181 -7.81 -4.46 -3.50
C LYS A 181 -8.22 -5.18 -4.77
N ARG A 182 -9.27 -6.01 -4.73
CA ARG A 182 -9.76 -6.72 -5.92
C ARG A 182 -10.12 -5.77 -7.07
N PHE A 183 -10.73 -4.63 -6.75
CA PHE A 183 -11.00 -3.60 -7.74
C PHE A 183 -9.70 -3.01 -8.31
N LEU A 184 -8.75 -2.63 -7.45
CA LEU A 184 -7.48 -2.06 -7.88
C LEU A 184 -6.65 -3.06 -8.69
N ASP A 185 -6.62 -4.34 -8.34
CA ASP A 185 -5.90 -5.37 -9.08
C ASP A 185 -6.44 -5.49 -10.53
N ALA A 186 -7.76 -5.47 -10.72
CA ALA A 186 -8.37 -5.45 -12.05
C ALA A 186 -8.01 -4.20 -12.87
N ILE A 187 -7.79 -3.06 -12.21
CA ILE A 187 -7.27 -1.85 -12.87
C ILE A 187 -5.78 -1.99 -13.18
N SER A 188 -5.01 -2.61 -12.29
CA SER A 188 -3.58 -2.88 -12.49
C SER A 188 -3.34 -3.71 -13.75
N GLU A 189 -4.14 -4.73 -13.98
CA GLU A 189 -4.10 -5.56 -15.21
C GLU A 189 -4.31 -4.70 -16.47
N LYS A 190 -5.30 -3.81 -16.45
CA LYS A 190 -5.57 -2.90 -17.58
C LYS A 190 -4.41 -1.93 -17.83
N ILE A 191 -3.85 -1.35 -16.77
CA ILE A 191 -2.69 -0.45 -16.88
C ILE A 191 -1.48 -1.18 -17.45
N ASN A 192 -1.23 -2.42 -17.01
CA ASN A 192 -0.15 -3.24 -17.55
C ASN A 192 -0.32 -3.52 -19.05
N ASN A 193 -1.54 -3.77 -19.50
CA ASN A 193 -1.82 -3.91 -20.93
C ASN A 193 -1.49 -2.61 -21.71
N TYR A 194 -1.83 -1.44 -21.16
CA TYR A 194 -1.44 -0.17 -21.78
C TYR A 194 0.07 0.05 -21.83
N LYS A 195 0.81 -0.39 -20.79
CA LYS A 195 2.28 -0.32 -20.76
C LYS A 195 2.89 -1.20 -21.86
N PHE A 196 2.37 -2.42 -22.01
CA PHE A 196 2.84 -3.35 -23.03
C PHE A 196 2.69 -2.78 -24.44
N THR A 197 1.50 -2.25 -24.78
CA THR A 197 1.27 -1.61 -26.09
C THR A 197 2.15 -0.36 -26.28
N ALA A 198 2.40 0.41 -25.23
CA ALA A 198 3.28 1.58 -25.30
C ALA A 198 4.74 1.19 -25.56
N SER A 199 5.23 0.09 -24.97
CA SER A 199 6.59 -0.41 -25.25
C SER A 199 6.77 -0.94 -26.67
N GLU A 200 5.78 -1.64 -27.22
CA GLU A 200 5.82 -2.12 -28.62
C GLU A 200 5.88 -0.94 -29.59
N SER A 201 5.01 0.06 -29.41
CA SER A 201 4.99 1.26 -30.27
C SER A 201 6.31 2.03 -30.26
N TYR A 202 7.02 2.03 -29.12
CA TYR A 202 8.34 2.65 -29.00
C TYR A 202 9.43 1.85 -29.72
N ALA A 203 9.37 0.52 -29.63
CA ALA A 203 10.30 -0.36 -30.35
C ALA A 203 10.12 -0.21 -31.87
N ASP A 204 8.88 -0.23 -32.37
CA ASP A 204 8.59 -0.10 -33.80
C ASP A 204 9.01 1.27 -34.36
N GLY A 205 8.88 2.34 -33.57
CA GLY A 205 9.31 3.69 -33.95
C GLY A 205 10.83 3.91 -33.96
N ILE A 206 11.63 3.00 -33.39
CA ILE A 206 13.10 3.02 -33.46
C ILE A 206 13.62 2.28 -34.70
N TYR A 207 12.85 1.31 -35.21
CA TYR A 207 13.21 0.50 -36.38
C TYR A 207 12.56 0.96 -37.69
N ALA A 208 11.85 2.09 -37.68
CA ALA A 208 11.26 2.75 -38.86
C ALA A 208 12.06 4.01 -39.24
#